data_AF-A0A177EQA9-F1
#
_entry.id   AF-A0A177EQA9-F1
#
_cell.length_a   1.000
_cell.length_b   1.000
_cell.length_c   1.000
_cell.angle_alpha   90.00
_cell.angle_beta   90.00
_cell.angle_gamma   90.00
#
_symmetry.space_group_name_H-M   'P 1'
#
loop_
_entity.id
_entity.type
_entity.pdbx_description
1 polymer ?
#
loop_
_entity_poly.entity_id
_entity_poly.type
_entity_poly.pdbx_seq_one_letter_code
_entity_poly.pdbx_strand_id
1 'polypeptide(L)'
;MEERQNLLKKNNIIIRNTLKNNIFILLVITMIIHSTCAKLGDKDAELAQEMVIRDNLTLHPDGGLSPTLQYMTYESEFMKNFRMYWHGIYSEEDTKENSGSTEDYENLKVWKVHDIIHEDEEKNKYLKEFAQQLINMFPSEYGVYSIESVKDDSFIQFLREHKDKSYSLNLLAALFLLAEGVDVPIEIVDEKGNTENKIIILEKKGIENEFFVNLSLTIEEGNEKNEKSAYHKKTEEIIDFFKRLVDPADTLEVPEEFLMPTAYEEFLKGNFLCNPKFLIQSYIFEYIDSVEMYEEFVKSVYDILNEYKPTNCGNPTTNADKHTLAVFNQLFVDSNKEASVRTSSYIWVLLKSTKLAIEMYNKRRNFTDFCKFKRAKDECKNTPL
;
A
#
# COMPACT_ATOMS: atom_id res chain seq x y z
N MET A 1 25.75 43.02 47.42
CA MET A 1 25.02 43.34 46.16
C MET A 1 25.51 42.44 45.02
N GLU A 2 26.82 42.19 44.95
CA GLU A 2 27.50 41.36 43.94
C GLU A 2 27.11 39.86 43.97
N GLU A 3 26.95 39.25 45.15
CA GLU A 3 26.51 37.84 45.27
C GLU A 3 25.11 37.59 44.69
N ARG A 4 24.17 38.54 44.89
CA ARG A 4 22.82 38.43 44.31
C ARG A 4 22.83 38.50 42.79
N GLN A 5 23.73 39.31 42.21
CA GLN A 5 23.89 39.39 40.75
C GLN A 5 24.53 38.12 40.17
N ASN A 6 25.48 37.49 40.87
CA ASN A 6 26.08 36.23 40.44
C ASN A 6 25.09 35.04 40.52
N LEU A 7 24.23 35.00 41.54
CA LEU A 7 23.15 34.00 41.63
C LEU A 7 22.13 34.14 40.50
N LEU A 8 21.71 35.37 40.17
CA LEU A 8 20.79 35.62 39.04
C LEU A 8 21.40 35.22 37.69
N LYS A 9 22.69 35.52 37.46
CA LYS A 9 23.40 35.08 36.24
C LYS A 9 23.49 33.56 36.15
N LYS A 10 23.84 32.89 37.25
CA LYS A 10 23.95 31.42 37.30
C LYS A 10 22.60 30.74 37.05
N ASN A 11 21.53 31.25 37.67
CA ASN A 11 20.18 30.74 37.48
C ASN A 11 19.69 30.97 36.03
N ASN A 12 19.99 32.13 35.43
CA ASN A 12 19.65 32.38 34.03
C ASN A 12 20.40 31.45 33.05
N ILE A 13 21.66 31.10 33.34
CA ILE A 13 22.42 30.15 32.52
C ILE A 13 21.83 28.74 32.63
N ILE A 14 21.47 28.31 33.84
CA ILE A 14 20.84 27.00 34.07
C ILE A 14 19.50 26.92 33.34
N ILE A 15 18.62 27.92 33.51
CA ILE A 15 17.31 27.97 32.84
C ILE A 15 17.49 27.95 31.32
N ARG A 16 18.43 28.72 30.77
CA ARG A 16 18.70 28.76 29.32
C ARG A 16 19.20 27.41 28.79
N ASN A 17 20.03 26.70 29.54
CA ASN A 17 20.54 25.39 29.15
C ASN A 17 19.46 24.32 29.25
N THR A 18 18.61 24.34 30.28
CA THR A 18 17.46 23.43 30.39
C THR A 18 16.45 23.66 29.27
N LEU A 19 16.16 24.92 28.92
CA LEU A 19 15.25 25.24 27.81
C LEU A 19 15.81 24.77 26.46
N LYS A 20 17.12 24.96 26.21
CA LYS A 20 17.79 24.47 25.00
C LYS A 20 17.79 22.95 24.91
N ASN A 21 18.05 22.24 26.01
CA ASN A 21 17.98 20.78 26.03
C ASN A 21 16.56 20.27 25.78
N ASN A 22 15.54 20.91 26.36
CA ASN A 22 14.14 20.54 26.11
C ASN A 22 13.72 20.78 24.65
N ILE A 23 14.15 21.89 24.04
CA ILE A 23 13.91 22.16 22.61
C ILE A 23 14.63 21.13 21.73
N PHE A 24 15.86 20.76 22.08
CA PHE A 24 16.62 19.74 21.36
C PHE A 24 15.96 18.36 21.47
N ILE A 25 15.51 17.97 22.66
CA ILE A 25 14.76 16.72 22.88
C ILE A 25 13.45 16.75 22.09
N LEU A 26 12.73 17.88 22.11
CA LEU A 26 11.50 18.02 21.32
C LEU A 26 11.79 17.84 19.84
N LEU A 27 12.81 18.51 19.29
CA LEU A 27 13.23 18.39 17.89
C LEU A 27 13.68 16.97 17.53
N VAL A 28 14.38 16.27 18.42
CA VAL A 28 14.76 14.87 18.24
C VAL A 28 13.52 13.98 18.25
N ILE A 29 12.56 14.20 19.15
CA ILE A 29 11.27 13.49 19.15
C ILE A 29 10.50 13.80 17.87
N THR A 30 10.45 15.05 17.41
CA THR A 30 9.80 15.40 16.14
C THR A 30 10.53 14.74 14.97
N MET A 31 11.86 14.73 14.93
CA MET A 31 12.64 14.04 13.90
C MET A 31 12.44 12.53 13.95
N ILE A 32 12.34 11.93 15.15
CA ILE A 32 12.04 10.51 15.32
C ILE A 32 10.62 10.23 14.79
N ILE A 33 9.63 11.04 15.16
CA ILE A 33 8.24 10.94 14.65
C ILE A 33 8.21 11.12 13.12
N HIS A 34 8.97 12.05 12.54
CA HIS A 34 9.06 12.19 11.08
C HIS A 34 9.82 11.01 10.45
N SER A 35 10.81 10.42 11.13
CA SER A 35 11.53 9.23 10.62
C SER A 35 10.76 7.92 10.80
N THR A 36 9.77 7.87 11.70
CA THR A 36 8.91 6.70 11.94
C THR A 36 7.53 6.82 11.31
N CYS A 37 7.15 8.00 10.80
CA CYS A 37 5.84 8.29 10.23
C CYS A 37 5.86 9.29 9.05
N ALA A 38 6.96 9.45 8.31
CA ALA A 38 6.90 10.20 7.06
C ALA A 38 6.12 9.36 6.06
N LYS A 39 4.86 9.71 5.82
CA LYS A 39 4.13 9.37 4.60
C LYS A 39 4.16 10.61 3.71
N LEU A 40 4.04 10.44 2.40
CA LEU A 40 3.94 11.58 1.48
C LEU A 40 2.87 12.57 1.97
N GLY A 41 3.31 13.76 2.39
CA GLY A 41 2.42 14.85 2.74
C GLY A 41 1.81 15.49 1.50
N ASP A 42 0.83 16.37 1.69
CA ASP A 42 0.13 17.09 0.60
C ASP A 42 1.10 17.71 -0.42
N LYS A 43 2.09 18.48 0.05
CA LYS A 43 3.10 19.11 -0.81
C LYS A 43 4.00 18.10 -1.52
N ASP A 44 4.34 17.01 -0.86
CA ASP A 44 5.20 15.97 -1.44
C ASP A 44 4.41 15.22 -2.52
N ALA A 45 3.12 14.98 -2.30
CA ALA A 45 2.22 14.40 -3.28
C ALA A 45 2.02 15.33 -4.51
N GLU A 46 1.90 16.64 -4.30
CA GLU A 46 1.90 17.63 -5.39
C GLU A 46 3.21 17.60 -6.20
N LEU A 47 4.36 17.58 -5.52
CA LEU A 47 5.66 17.50 -6.17
C LEU A 47 5.83 16.20 -6.96
N ALA A 48 5.45 15.06 -6.38
CA ALA A 48 5.49 13.76 -7.06
C ALA A 48 4.53 13.71 -8.26
N GLN A 49 3.39 14.41 -8.21
CA GLN A 49 2.43 14.47 -9.31
C GLN A 49 2.97 15.25 -10.52
N GLU A 50 3.83 16.23 -10.30
CA GLU A 50 4.45 17.06 -11.35
C GLU A 50 5.70 16.43 -11.99
N MET A 51 6.13 15.25 -11.50
CA MET A 51 7.35 14.63 -11.99
C MET A 51 7.26 14.27 -13.48
N VAL A 52 8.39 14.41 -14.17
CA VAL A 52 8.53 14.04 -15.58
C VAL A 52 9.27 12.71 -15.68
N ILE A 53 8.60 11.74 -16.28
CA ILE A 53 9.12 10.41 -16.60
C ILE A 53 9.83 10.49 -17.97
N ARG A 54 10.55 9.43 -18.34
CA ARG A 54 11.11 9.28 -19.69
C ARG A 54 10.07 9.55 -20.78
N ASP A 55 10.56 9.99 -21.93
CA ASP A 55 9.76 10.29 -23.13
C ASP A 55 8.75 11.45 -22.97
N ASN A 56 9.05 12.40 -22.06
CA ASN A 56 8.19 13.55 -21.74
C ASN A 56 6.81 13.13 -21.23
N LEU A 57 6.72 12.01 -20.53
CA LEU A 57 5.50 11.55 -19.91
C LEU A 57 5.36 12.11 -18.49
N THR A 58 4.13 12.36 -18.07
CA THR A 58 3.75 12.71 -16.69
C THR A 58 2.72 11.71 -16.20
N LEU A 59 2.50 11.69 -14.88
CA LEU A 59 1.47 10.86 -14.26
C LEU A 59 0.08 11.35 -14.64
N HIS A 60 -0.81 10.43 -15.00
CA HIS A 60 -2.22 10.76 -15.19
C HIS A 60 -2.83 11.15 -13.82
N PRO A 61 -3.46 12.33 -13.68
CA PRO A 61 -3.94 12.82 -12.37
C PRO A 61 -5.11 11.99 -11.81
N ASP A 62 -5.92 11.36 -12.67
CA ASP A 62 -6.96 10.42 -12.25
C ASP A 62 -6.50 8.94 -12.28
N GLY A 63 -5.22 8.69 -12.54
CA GLY A 63 -4.67 7.33 -12.68
C GLY A 63 -4.37 6.66 -11.33
N GLY A 64 -4.22 5.34 -11.33
CA GLY A 64 -3.89 4.55 -10.13
C GLY A 64 -2.53 4.90 -9.49
N LEU A 65 -1.64 5.54 -10.25
CA LEU A 65 -0.35 6.08 -9.79
C LEU A 65 -0.42 7.56 -9.37
N SER A 66 -1.60 8.18 -9.24
CA SER A 66 -1.68 9.57 -8.79
C SER A 66 -1.38 9.67 -7.29
N PRO A 67 -0.29 10.34 -6.88
CA PRO A 67 0.01 10.52 -5.46
C PRO A 67 -1.02 11.44 -4.79
N THR A 68 -1.60 12.40 -5.52
CA THR A 68 -2.65 13.28 -4.97
C THR A 68 -3.94 12.52 -4.69
N LEU A 69 -4.35 11.60 -5.58
CA LEU A 69 -5.50 10.73 -5.34
C LEU A 69 -5.26 9.78 -4.15
N GLN A 70 -4.06 9.23 -4.05
CA GLN A 70 -3.66 8.37 -2.94
C GLN A 70 -3.63 9.15 -1.61
N TYR A 71 -3.09 10.37 -1.61
CA TYR A 71 -3.11 11.26 -0.44
C TYR A 71 -4.55 11.57 0.02
N MET A 72 -5.45 11.93 -0.90
CA MET A 72 -6.86 12.17 -0.56
C MET A 72 -7.55 10.95 0.04
N THR A 73 -7.27 9.77 -0.52
CA THR A 73 -7.79 8.49 -0.05
C THR A 73 -7.27 8.16 1.36
N TYR A 74 -5.98 8.40 1.59
CA TYR A 74 -5.32 8.23 2.86
C TYR A 74 -5.89 9.16 3.94
N GLU A 75 -6.00 10.47 3.66
CA GLU A 75 -6.60 11.46 4.56
C GLU A 75 -8.06 11.13 4.91
N SER A 76 -8.75 10.43 4.01
CA SER A 76 -10.12 9.98 4.23
C SER A 76 -10.24 8.73 5.10
N GLU A 77 -9.10 8.16 5.51
CA GLU A 77 -8.98 7.00 6.38
C GLU A 77 -9.72 5.76 5.85
N PHE A 78 -9.90 5.62 4.54
CA PHE A 78 -10.69 4.52 3.98
C PHE A 78 -10.08 3.16 4.30
N MET A 79 -8.80 2.95 4.02
CA MET A 79 -8.12 1.70 4.32
C MET A 79 -8.08 1.43 5.84
N LYS A 80 -7.81 2.46 6.66
CA LYS A 80 -7.86 2.35 8.12
C LYS A 80 -9.23 1.88 8.61
N ASN A 81 -10.30 2.53 8.20
CA ASN A 81 -11.65 2.16 8.63
C ASN A 81 -12.06 0.78 8.12
N PHE A 82 -11.74 0.48 6.86
CA PHE A 82 -11.99 -0.83 6.28
C PHE A 82 -11.25 -1.93 7.04
N ARG A 83 -9.94 -1.79 7.24
CA ARG A 83 -9.11 -2.77 7.94
C ARG A 83 -9.55 -3.00 9.39
N MET A 84 -10.05 -1.98 10.08
CA MET A 84 -10.40 -2.08 11.50
C MET A 84 -11.84 -2.54 11.76
N TYR A 85 -12.77 -2.31 10.83
CA TYR A 85 -14.20 -2.53 11.04
C TYR A 85 -14.87 -3.47 10.02
N TRP A 86 -14.14 -3.95 9.02
CA TRP A 86 -14.73 -4.83 8.02
C TRP A 86 -15.05 -6.21 8.61
N HIS A 87 -16.29 -6.64 8.40
CA HIS A 87 -16.88 -7.84 9.00
C HIS A 87 -16.31 -9.17 8.51
N GLY A 88 -15.46 -9.18 7.46
CA GLY A 88 -14.84 -10.40 6.94
C GLY A 88 -13.68 -10.91 7.80
N ILE A 89 -13.20 -10.09 8.74
CA ILE A 89 -12.07 -10.39 9.62
C ILE A 89 -12.43 -10.09 11.08
N TYR A 90 -11.73 -10.76 11.99
CA TYR A 90 -11.88 -10.55 13.42
C TYR A 90 -10.53 -10.70 14.11
N SER A 91 -10.42 -10.17 15.33
CA SER A 91 -9.21 -10.24 16.14
C SER A 91 -9.46 -10.97 17.45
N GLU A 92 -8.51 -11.78 17.87
CA GLU A 92 -8.43 -12.37 19.20
C GLU A 92 -7.16 -11.85 19.91
N GLU A 93 -7.13 -11.89 21.24
CA GLU A 93 -5.91 -11.60 22.00
C GLU A 93 -4.91 -12.76 21.81
N ASP A 94 -3.63 -12.43 21.62
CA ASP A 94 -2.55 -13.42 21.55
C ASP A 94 -2.26 -13.95 22.97
N THR A 95 -2.99 -14.99 23.37
CA THR A 95 -2.78 -15.65 24.66
C THR A 95 -1.53 -16.54 24.60
N LYS A 96 -0.33 -15.95 24.66
CA LYS A 96 0.89 -16.74 24.84
C LYS A 96 0.97 -17.25 26.28
N GLU A 97 0.54 -18.49 26.51
CA GLU A 97 0.97 -19.24 27.68
C GLU A 97 2.48 -19.53 27.57
N ASN A 98 3.26 -18.97 28.50
CA ASN A 98 4.65 -19.34 28.80
C ASN A 98 5.68 -19.31 27.64
N SER A 99 6.14 -18.12 27.27
CA SER A 99 7.53 -17.95 26.78
C SER A 99 8.22 -16.92 27.66
N GLY A 100 9.22 -17.35 28.43
CA GLY A 100 9.91 -16.57 29.46
C GLY A 100 10.81 -15.45 28.94
N SER A 101 10.24 -14.52 28.17
CA SER A 101 10.83 -13.24 27.83
C SER A 101 9.96 -12.14 28.42
N THR A 102 10.47 -11.53 29.48
CA THR A 102 9.92 -10.34 30.12
C THR A 102 9.89 -9.16 29.16
N GLU A 103 8.74 -8.48 29.14
CA GLU A 103 8.47 -7.11 28.65
C GLU A 103 8.19 -6.96 27.12
N ASP A 104 7.01 -6.39 26.81
CA ASP A 104 6.47 -5.87 25.52
C ASP A 104 5.48 -6.67 24.65
N TYR A 105 5.20 -7.95 24.92
CA TYR A 105 4.22 -8.72 24.10
C TYR A 105 2.77 -8.73 24.65
N GLU A 106 2.48 -8.01 25.73
CA GLU A 106 1.25 -8.22 26.53
C GLU A 106 -0.09 -7.81 25.88
N ASN A 107 -0.16 -7.33 24.64
CA ASN A 107 -1.43 -6.89 24.02
C ASN A 107 -1.52 -7.12 22.50
N LEU A 108 -0.81 -8.10 21.96
CA LEU A 108 -0.92 -8.40 20.53
C LEU A 108 -2.29 -9.00 20.20
N LYS A 109 -2.77 -8.64 19.01
CA LYS A 109 -3.97 -9.16 18.38
C LYS A 109 -3.59 -10.09 17.25
N VAL A 110 -4.20 -11.28 17.27
CA VAL A 110 -4.15 -12.22 16.16
C VAL A 110 -5.38 -12.00 15.30
N TRP A 111 -5.18 -11.53 14.08
CA TRP A 111 -6.26 -11.35 13.11
C TRP A 111 -6.52 -12.64 12.33
N LYS A 112 -7.80 -12.93 12.11
CA LYS A 112 -8.28 -14.14 11.42
C LYS A 112 -9.38 -13.77 10.44
N VAL A 113 -9.53 -14.60 9.41
CA VAL A 113 -10.57 -14.50 8.40
C VAL A 113 -11.78 -15.33 8.82
N HIS A 114 -12.98 -14.80 8.67
CA HIS A 114 -14.20 -15.59 8.88
C HIS A 114 -14.40 -16.62 7.76
N ASP A 115 -14.91 -17.81 8.11
CA ASP A 115 -15.12 -18.87 7.12
C ASP A 115 -16.20 -18.56 6.09
N ILE A 116 -17.21 -17.79 6.51
CA ILE A 116 -18.34 -17.36 5.68
C ILE A 116 -18.47 -15.84 5.82
N ILE A 117 -18.05 -15.13 4.78
CA ILE A 117 -18.15 -13.68 4.63
C ILE A 117 -19.37 -13.33 3.78
N HIS A 118 -19.65 -14.14 2.75
CA HIS A 118 -20.76 -13.92 1.82
C HIS A 118 -21.54 -15.22 1.54
N GLU A 119 -22.83 -15.11 1.23
CA GLU A 119 -23.72 -16.26 0.97
C GLU A 119 -23.41 -16.93 -0.38
N ASP A 120 -23.04 -16.14 -1.37
CA ASP A 120 -22.55 -16.59 -2.69
C ASP A 120 -21.14 -17.20 -2.57
N GLU A 121 -20.96 -18.42 -3.09
CA GLU A 121 -19.75 -19.22 -2.94
C GLU A 121 -18.53 -18.62 -3.63
N GLU A 122 -18.69 -18.11 -4.86
CA GLU A 122 -17.59 -17.51 -5.64
C GLU A 122 -17.11 -16.22 -4.97
N LYS A 123 -18.06 -15.36 -4.57
CA LYS A 123 -17.74 -14.14 -3.81
C LYS A 123 -17.12 -14.47 -2.46
N ASN A 124 -17.60 -15.49 -1.78
CA ASN A 124 -17.04 -15.91 -0.50
C ASN A 124 -15.59 -16.37 -0.65
N LYS A 125 -15.31 -17.19 -1.68
CA LYS A 125 -13.95 -17.64 -2.01
C LYS A 125 -13.03 -16.45 -2.24
N TYR A 126 -13.43 -15.52 -3.10
CA TYR A 126 -12.66 -14.29 -3.35
C TYR A 126 -12.41 -13.49 -2.07
N LEU A 127 -13.46 -13.24 -1.28
CA LEU A 127 -13.34 -12.43 -0.07
C LEU A 127 -12.47 -13.09 1.00
N LYS A 128 -12.41 -14.42 1.09
CA LYS A 128 -11.50 -15.11 2.02
C LYS A 128 -10.04 -14.91 1.62
N GLU A 129 -9.72 -15.09 0.34
CA GLU A 129 -8.38 -14.89 -0.21
C GLU A 129 -7.95 -13.43 -0.04
N PHE A 130 -8.83 -12.49 -0.41
CA PHE A 130 -8.61 -11.05 -0.23
C PHE A 130 -8.43 -10.68 1.24
N ALA A 131 -9.26 -11.21 2.15
CA ALA A 131 -9.17 -10.95 3.58
C ALA A 131 -7.83 -11.40 4.18
N GLN A 132 -7.32 -12.55 3.72
CA GLN A 132 -6.02 -13.04 4.15
C GLN A 132 -4.91 -12.07 3.73
N GLN A 133 -4.95 -11.57 2.48
CA GLN A 133 -3.97 -10.59 2.03
C GLN A 133 -4.11 -9.22 2.71
N LEU A 134 -5.34 -8.79 3.01
CA LEU A 134 -5.59 -7.60 3.83
C LEU A 134 -4.92 -7.71 5.21
N ILE A 135 -4.93 -8.89 5.84
CA ILE A 135 -4.23 -9.13 7.11
C ILE A 135 -2.71 -9.16 6.89
N ASN A 136 -2.23 -9.88 5.87
CA ASN A 136 -0.80 -10.01 5.58
C ASN A 136 -0.14 -8.65 5.25
N MET A 137 -0.85 -7.77 4.54
CA MET A 137 -0.38 -6.43 4.14
C MET A 137 -0.65 -5.36 5.20
N PHE A 138 -1.70 -5.50 6.03
CA PHE A 138 -1.99 -4.57 7.12
C PHE A 138 -2.13 -5.30 8.46
N PRO A 139 -1.03 -5.76 9.08
CA PRO A 139 -1.09 -6.68 10.22
C PRO A 139 -1.85 -6.11 11.42
N SER A 140 -1.66 -4.82 11.73
CA SER A 140 -2.40 -4.12 12.80
C SER A 140 -2.39 -4.88 14.14
N GLU A 141 -1.25 -5.48 14.48
CA GLU A 141 -1.12 -6.45 15.58
C GLU A 141 -1.30 -5.80 16.95
N TYR A 142 -1.06 -4.50 17.09
CA TYR A 142 -1.34 -3.76 18.33
C TYR A 142 -2.80 -3.25 18.43
N GLY A 143 -3.69 -3.73 17.55
CA GLY A 143 -5.07 -3.25 17.48
C GLY A 143 -5.23 -1.82 16.98
N VAL A 144 -4.18 -1.28 16.37
CA VAL A 144 -4.18 -0.01 15.64
C VAL A 144 -3.81 -0.28 14.19
N TYR A 145 -4.40 0.48 13.26
CA TYR A 145 -4.10 0.37 11.84
C TYR A 145 -2.60 0.58 11.59
N SER A 146 -1.94 -0.41 11.01
CA SER A 146 -0.52 -0.36 10.70
C SER A 146 -0.11 -1.43 9.70
N ILE A 147 0.88 -1.11 8.88
CA ILE A 147 1.66 -2.08 8.08
C ILE A 147 2.80 -2.71 8.89
N GLU A 148 3.17 -2.10 10.03
CA GLU A 148 4.19 -2.63 10.93
C GLU A 148 3.76 -3.95 11.55
N SER A 149 4.72 -4.85 11.71
CA SER A 149 4.53 -6.15 12.33
C SER A 149 5.75 -6.51 13.16
N VAL A 150 5.51 -7.28 14.22
CA VAL A 150 6.57 -7.89 15.03
C VAL A 150 6.99 -9.27 14.50
N LYS A 151 6.37 -9.74 13.42
CA LYS A 151 6.63 -11.07 12.87
C LYS A 151 7.71 -10.99 11.80
N ASP A 152 8.72 -11.84 11.96
CA ASP A 152 9.86 -11.97 11.07
C ASP A 152 9.45 -12.18 9.60
N ASP A 153 8.39 -12.97 9.37
CA ASP A 153 7.86 -13.30 8.04
C ASP A 153 6.96 -12.20 7.41
N SER A 154 6.88 -11.01 8.02
CA SER A 154 6.00 -9.94 7.56
C SER A 154 6.44 -9.36 6.22
N PHE A 155 5.46 -8.86 5.44
CA PHE A 155 5.74 -8.28 4.13
C PHE A 155 6.55 -6.98 4.25
N ILE A 156 6.31 -6.17 5.28
CA ILE A 156 7.08 -4.95 5.52
C ILE A 156 8.56 -5.25 5.82
N GLN A 157 8.83 -6.27 6.64
CA GLN A 157 10.20 -6.70 6.95
C GLN A 157 10.90 -7.24 5.71
N PHE A 158 10.20 -8.08 4.93
CA PHE A 158 10.71 -8.57 3.66
C PHE A 158 11.18 -7.45 2.73
N LEU A 159 10.36 -6.40 2.57
CA LEU A 159 10.69 -5.27 1.70
C LEU A 159 11.85 -4.43 2.27
N ARG A 160 11.94 -4.28 3.59
CA ARG A 160 12.98 -3.49 4.27
C ARG A 160 14.35 -4.14 4.24
N GLU A 161 14.42 -5.44 4.48
CA GLU A 161 15.67 -6.23 4.36
C GLU A 161 16.23 -6.21 2.93
N HIS A 162 15.38 -5.90 1.96
CA HIS A 162 15.75 -5.73 0.56
C HIS A 162 15.75 -4.26 0.09
N LYS A 163 15.56 -3.26 0.97
CA LYS A 163 15.37 -1.82 0.59
C LYS A 163 16.57 -1.23 -0.13
N ASP A 164 17.79 -1.68 0.17
CA ASP A 164 19.02 -1.24 -0.53
C ASP A 164 19.10 -1.76 -1.98
N LYS A 165 18.18 -2.63 -2.40
CA LYS A 165 18.07 -3.17 -3.75
C LYS A 165 16.81 -2.60 -4.40
N SER A 166 16.94 -2.02 -5.61
CA SER A 166 15.81 -1.58 -6.45
C SER A 166 14.75 -2.67 -6.69
N TYR A 167 15.09 -3.92 -6.43
CA TYR A 167 14.21 -5.09 -6.47
C TYR A 167 12.97 -4.99 -5.57
N SER A 168 13.02 -4.37 -4.38
CA SER A 168 11.81 -4.22 -3.53
C SER A 168 10.75 -3.33 -4.20
N LEU A 169 11.18 -2.22 -4.79
CA LEU A 169 10.28 -1.33 -5.53
C LEU A 169 9.80 -1.97 -6.83
N ASN A 170 10.66 -2.74 -7.52
CA ASN A 170 10.26 -3.52 -8.69
C ASN A 170 9.24 -4.61 -8.35
N LEU A 171 9.34 -5.24 -7.16
CA LEU A 171 8.33 -6.20 -6.68
C LEU A 171 6.99 -5.50 -6.45
N LEU A 172 6.97 -4.35 -5.77
CA LEU A 172 5.75 -3.56 -5.60
C LEU A 172 5.16 -3.12 -6.95
N ALA A 173 6.01 -2.74 -7.90
CA ALA A 173 5.58 -2.39 -9.26
C ALA A 173 4.96 -3.58 -9.99
N ALA A 174 5.54 -4.78 -9.87
CA ALA A 174 4.96 -6.00 -10.43
C ALA A 174 3.59 -6.32 -9.80
N LEU A 175 3.47 -6.27 -8.47
CA LEU A 175 2.19 -6.49 -7.77
C LEU A 175 1.14 -5.44 -8.17
N PHE A 176 1.54 -4.18 -8.31
CA PHE A 176 0.68 -3.11 -8.81
C PHE A 176 0.16 -3.43 -10.22
N LEU A 177 1.04 -3.84 -11.14
CA LEU A 177 0.65 -4.18 -12.52
C LEU A 177 -0.25 -5.41 -12.60
N LEU A 178 -0.01 -6.44 -11.79
CA LEU A 178 -0.90 -7.59 -11.65
C LEU A 178 -2.30 -7.16 -11.16
N ALA A 179 -2.37 -6.27 -10.16
CA ALA A 179 -3.64 -5.72 -9.70
C ALA A 179 -4.37 -4.90 -10.78
N GLU A 180 -3.62 -4.22 -11.65
CA GLU A 180 -4.15 -3.54 -12.84
C GLU A 180 -4.65 -4.50 -13.93
N GLY A 181 -4.38 -5.81 -13.79
CA GLY A 181 -4.75 -6.84 -14.75
C GLY A 181 -3.73 -7.05 -15.87
N VAL A 182 -2.51 -6.54 -15.70
CA VAL A 182 -1.40 -6.75 -16.65
C VAL A 182 -0.65 -8.01 -16.25
N ASP A 183 -0.61 -8.99 -17.15
CA ASP A 183 0.12 -10.23 -16.97
C ASP A 183 1.64 -9.97 -17.07
N VAL A 184 2.28 -9.89 -15.90
CA VAL A 184 3.73 -9.74 -15.75
C VAL A 184 4.29 -11.09 -15.29
N PRO A 185 5.31 -11.66 -15.96
CA PRO A 185 5.78 -13.03 -15.71
C PRO A 185 6.67 -13.11 -14.47
N ILE A 186 6.12 -12.80 -13.31
CA ILE A 186 6.77 -12.97 -12.02
C ILE A 186 6.59 -14.42 -11.55
N GLU A 187 7.67 -15.07 -11.16
CA GLU A 187 7.67 -16.47 -10.74
C GLU A 187 8.30 -16.65 -9.37
N ILE A 188 7.85 -17.70 -8.67
CA ILE A 188 8.49 -18.19 -7.46
C ILE A 188 9.04 -19.56 -7.80
N VAL A 189 10.36 -19.70 -7.77
CA VAL A 189 11.05 -20.93 -8.17
C VAL A 189 11.96 -21.41 -7.05
N ASP A 190 12.23 -22.72 -7.01
CA ASP A 190 13.19 -23.28 -6.06
C ASP A 190 14.59 -22.74 -6.34
N GLU A 191 15.31 -22.39 -5.28
CA GLU A 191 16.69 -21.93 -5.38
C GLU A 191 17.59 -23.07 -5.88
N LYS A 192 18.49 -22.77 -6.82
CA LYS A 192 19.38 -23.79 -7.41
C LYS A 192 20.23 -24.45 -6.31
N GLY A 193 19.94 -25.73 -6.04
CA GLY A 193 20.68 -26.53 -5.05
C GLY A 193 20.04 -26.55 -3.66
N ASN A 194 18.93 -25.83 -3.44
CA ASN A 194 18.15 -25.90 -2.21
C ASN A 194 16.64 -25.83 -2.51
N THR A 195 15.94 -26.96 -2.44
CA THR A 195 14.49 -27.05 -2.66
C THR A 195 13.66 -26.49 -1.49
N GLU A 196 14.29 -26.18 -0.35
CA GLU A 196 13.62 -25.57 0.80
C GLU A 196 13.62 -24.04 0.73
N ASN A 197 14.50 -23.45 -0.09
CA ASN A 197 14.52 -22.02 -0.36
C ASN A 197 13.88 -21.73 -1.71
N LYS A 198 13.10 -20.66 -1.76
CA LYS A 198 12.51 -20.16 -2.99
C LYS A 198 12.97 -18.75 -3.28
N ILE A 199 13.08 -18.42 -4.56
CA ILE A 199 13.43 -17.10 -5.05
C ILE A 199 12.29 -16.55 -5.89
N ILE A 200 12.03 -15.26 -5.75
CA ILE A 200 11.12 -14.49 -6.60
C ILE A 200 11.94 -13.97 -7.77
N ILE A 201 11.52 -14.30 -8.99
CA ILE A 201 12.16 -13.87 -10.23
C ILE A 201 11.19 -13.10 -11.12
N LEU A 202 11.68 -12.02 -11.70
CA LEU A 202 11.07 -11.35 -12.84
C LEU A 202 12.21 -10.97 -13.78
N GLU A 203 12.33 -11.69 -14.89
CA GLU A 203 13.39 -11.49 -15.86
C GLU A 203 13.14 -10.27 -16.75
N LYS A 204 14.22 -9.71 -17.30
CA LYS A 204 14.12 -8.75 -18.39
C LYS A 204 14.06 -9.45 -19.73
N LYS A 205 13.11 -9.08 -20.57
CA LYS A 205 12.85 -9.63 -21.88
C LYS A 205 14.05 -9.46 -22.81
N GLY A 206 14.58 -10.59 -23.28
CA GLY A 206 15.61 -10.63 -24.31
C GLY A 206 17.04 -10.36 -23.81
N ILE A 207 17.25 -10.30 -22.48
CA ILE A 207 18.57 -10.18 -21.89
C ILE A 207 18.74 -11.28 -20.84
N GLU A 208 19.58 -12.26 -21.16
CA GLU A 208 19.84 -13.40 -20.27
C GLU A 208 20.51 -12.94 -18.96
N ASN A 209 20.03 -13.43 -17.81
CA ASN A 209 20.52 -13.12 -16.47
C ASN A 209 20.36 -11.65 -16.02
N GLU A 210 19.52 -10.85 -16.68
CA GLU A 210 19.06 -9.58 -16.13
C GLU A 210 17.65 -9.69 -15.56
N PHE A 211 17.45 -9.10 -14.38
CA PHE A 211 16.21 -9.23 -13.62
C PHE A 211 15.68 -7.84 -13.23
N PHE A 212 14.35 -7.69 -13.27
CA PHE A 212 13.66 -6.67 -12.50
C PHE A 212 13.49 -7.10 -11.04
N VAL A 213 13.30 -8.38 -10.76
CA VAL A 213 13.19 -8.91 -9.40
C VAL A 213 14.03 -10.18 -9.29
N ASN A 214 14.90 -10.23 -8.29
CA ASN A 214 15.64 -11.43 -7.90
C ASN A 214 15.85 -11.37 -6.39
N LEU A 215 14.91 -11.97 -5.64
CA LEU A 215 14.82 -11.85 -4.18
C LEU A 215 14.65 -13.24 -3.56
N SER A 216 15.44 -13.56 -2.54
CA SER A 216 15.25 -14.78 -1.75
C SER A 216 14.08 -14.60 -0.79
N LEU A 217 13.18 -15.60 -0.74
CA LEU A 217 12.12 -15.66 0.28
C LEU A 217 12.64 -16.10 1.65
N THR A 218 13.87 -16.63 1.72
CA THR A 218 14.55 -16.92 2.97
C THR A 218 15.56 -15.82 3.26
N ILE A 219 15.37 -15.09 4.35
CA ILE A 219 16.29 -14.06 4.82
C ILE A 219 17.05 -14.61 6.03
N GLU A 220 18.37 -14.52 5.99
CA GLU A 220 19.26 -14.92 7.08
C GLU A 220 19.38 -13.75 8.07
N GLU A 221 18.87 -13.95 9.29
CA GLU A 221 19.00 -12.99 10.39
C GLU A 221 20.12 -13.44 11.34
N GLY A 222 21.21 -12.68 11.41
CA GLY A 222 22.23 -12.85 12.45
C GLY A 222 23.66 -12.45 12.06
N ASN A 223 24.46 -12.08 13.07
CA ASN A 223 25.92 -12.15 12.98
C ASN A 223 26.35 -13.61 13.19
N GLU A 224 27.49 -14.02 12.62
CA GLU A 224 28.13 -15.37 12.51
C GLU A 224 27.98 -16.40 13.66
N LYS A 225 27.39 -16.05 14.80
CA LYS A 225 27.23 -16.89 16.00
C LYS A 225 25.82 -17.42 16.26
N ASN A 226 24.76 -16.86 15.66
CA ASN A 226 23.37 -17.34 15.80
C ASN A 226 22.61 -17.09 14.49
N GLU A 227 22.78 -17.97 13.52
CA GLU A 227 22.12 -17.91 12.22
C GLU A 227 20.66 -18.38 12.38
N LYS A 228 19.70 -17.46 12.29
CA LYS A 228 18.27 -17.78 12.25
C LYS A 228 17.77 -17.36 10.87
N SER A 229 17.36 -18.31 10.05
CA SER A 229 16.71 -18.01 8.77
C SER A 229 15.20 -17.91 8.96
N ALA A 230 14.59 -16.91 8.33
CA ALA A 230 13.15 -16.72 8.31
C ALA A 230 12.64 -16.87 6.87
N TYR A 231 11.68 -17.79 6.68
CA TYR A 231 10.98 -17.94 5.41
C TYR A 231 9.77 -17.00 5.37
N HIS A 232 9.74 -16.09 4.40
CA HIS A 232 8.72 -15.05 4.26
C HIS A 232 7.45 -15.58 3.58
N LYS A 233 6.75 -16.49 4.26
CA LYS A 233 5.54 -17.14 3.75
C LYS A 233 4.44 -16.16 3.34
N LYS A 234 4.25 -15.08 4.09
CA LYS A 234 3.23 -14.06 3.76
C LYS A 234 3.53 -13.36 2.44
N THR A 235 4.80 -13.13 2.11
CA THR A 235 5.21 -12.56 0.82
C THR A 235 4.85 -13.49 -0.33
N GLU A 236 5.12 -14.79 -0.18
CA GLU A 236 4.70 -15.81 -1.16
C GLU A 236 3.17 -15.80 -1.34
N GLU A 237 2.40 -15.83 -0.25
CA GLU A 237 0.93 -15.78 -0.30
C GLU A 237 0.38 -14.52 -0.99
N ILE A 238 1.02 -13.36 -0.78
CA ILE A 238 0.63 -12.10 -1.43
C ILE A 238 0.88 -12.20 -2.94
N ILE A 239 2.08 -12.65 -3.34
CA ILE A 239 2.44 -12.76 -4.77
C ILE A 239 1.52 -13.75 -5.47
N ASP A 240 1.30 -14.92 -4.87
CA ASP A 240 0.41 -15.94 -5.42
C ASP A 240 -1.02 -15.42 -5.59
N PHE A 241 -1.55 -14.68 -4.61
CA PHE A 241 -2.86 -14.05 -4.73
C PHE A 241 -2.96 -13.13 -5.97
N PHE A 242 -2.01 -12.19 -6.15
CA PHE A 242 -2.05 -11.27 -7.29
C PHE A 242 -1.83 -11.98 -8.63
N LYS A 243 -1.00 -13.02 -8.68
CA LYS A 243 -0.82 -13.84 -9.90
C LYS A 243 -2.09 -14.56 -10.30
N ARG A 244 -2.78 -15.17 -9.34
CA ARG A 244 -4.03 -15.93 -9.58
C ARG A 244 -5.15 -15.06 -10.15
N LEU A 245 -5.14 -13.74 -9.86
CA LEU A 245 -6.14 -12.80 -10.40
C LEU A 245 -5.99 -12.51 -11.90
N VAL A 246 -4.81 -12.76 -12.48
CA VAL A 246 -4.54 -12.54 -13.91
C VAL A 246 -4.36 -13.84 -14.69
N ASP A 247 -4.26 -14.98 -14.01
CA ASP A 247 -4.14 -16.29 -14.65
C ASP A 247 -5.49 -16.74 -15.22
N PRO A 248 -5.62 -16.86 -16.57
CA PRO A 248 -6.87 -17.30 -17.19
C PRO A 248 -7.24 -18.76 -16.86
N ALA A 249 -6.34 -19.54 -16.27
CA ALA A 249 -6.60 -20.91 -15.83
C ALA A 249 -7.04 -20.98 -14.36
N ASP A 250 -6.86 -19.93 -13.55
CA ASP A 250 -7.37 -19.90 -12.17
C ASP A 250 -8.88 -19.62 -12.18
N THR A 251 -9.52 -19.92 -11.05
CA THR A 251 -10.95 -19.74 -10.81
C THR A 251 -11.20 -18.63 -9.80
N LEU A 252 -10.20 -17.80 -9.50
CA LEU A 252 -10.27 -16.67 -8.60
C LEU A 252 -10.43 -15.40 -9.43
N GLU A 253 -11.65 -14.90 -9.51
CA GLU A 253 -11.96 -13.63 -10.20
C GLU A 253 -12.39 -12.58 -9.18
N VAL A 254 -12.20 -11.30 -9.52
CA VAL A 254 -12.73 -10.18 -8.73
C VAL A 254 -14.20 -10.00 -9.11
N PRO A 255 -15.15 -10.20 -8.17
CA PRO A 255 -16.56 -9.92 -8.43
C PRO A 255 -16.81 -8.51 -8.95
N GLU A 256 -17.70 -8.37 -9.93
CA GLU A 256 -18.01 -7.09 -10.60
C GLU A 256 -18.37 -5.97 -9.62
N GLU A 257 -19.05 -6.31 -8.52
CA GLU A 257 -19.45 -5.33 -7.52
C GLU A 257 -18.29 -4.69 -6.76
N PHE A 258 -17.11 -5.34 -6.74
CA PHE A 258 -15.89 -4.85 -6.08
C PHE A 258 -14.95 -4.13 -7.06
N LEU A 259 -15.33 -3.92 -8.32
CA LEU A 259 -14.53 -3.14 -9.27
C LEU A 259 -14.37 -1.69 -8.81
N MET A 260 -13.30 -1.03 -9.30
CA MET A 260 -13.09 0.40 -9.05
C MET A 260 -14.27 1.20 -9.62
N PRO A 261 -14.79 2.18 -8.86
CA PRO A 261 -16.02 2.87 -9.23
C PRO A 261 -15.78 3.81 -10.40
N THR A 262 -16.70 3.80 -11.36
CA THR A 262 -16.71 4.74 -12.49
C THR A 262 -17.74 5.86 -12.30
N ALA A 263 -18.69 5.65 -11.38
CA ALA A 263 -19.71 6.61 -10.99
C ALA A 263 -19.70 6.89 -9.48
N TYR A 264 -20.28 8.04 -9.10
CA TYR A 264 -20.35 8.46 -7.70
C TYR A 264 -21.22 7.51 -6.85
N GLU A 265 -22.30 7.00 -7.43
CA GLU A 265 -23.23 6.08 -6.78
C GLU A 265 -22.55 4.75 -6.45
N GLU A 266 -21.63 4.28 -7.30
CA GLU A 266 -20.82 3.08 -7.07
C GLU A 266 -19.81 3.31 -5.95
N PHE A 267 -19.13 4.46 -5.97
CA PHE A 267 -18.21 4.87 -4.92
C PHE A 267 -18.89 4.90 -3.55
N LEU A 268 -20.12 5.42 -3.47
CA LEU A 268 -20.89 5.49 -2.22
C LEU A 268 -21.22 4.11 -1.62
N LYS A 269 -21.23 3.03 -2.41
CA LYS A 269 -21.43 1.67 -1.88
C LYS A 269 -20.24 1.19 -1.07
N GLY A 270 -19.03 1.71 -1.32
CA GLY A 270 -17.80 1.31 -0.63
C GLY A 270 -17.30 -0.09 -1.00
N ASN A 271 -17.93 -0.77 -1.95
CA ASN A 271 -17.56 -2.13 -2.35
C ASN A 271 -16.14 -2.20 -2.95
N PHE A 272 -15.67 -1.11 -3.57
CA PHE A 272 -14.31 -1.01 -4.13
C PHE A 272 -13.20 -1.17 -3.07
N LEU A 273 -13.52 -1.07 -1.78
CA LEU A 273 -12.55 -1.33 -0.71
C LEU A 273 -12.07 -2.80 -0.71
N CYS A 274 -12.88 -3.71 -1.26
CA CYS A 274 -12.51 -5.10 -1.52
C CYS A 274 -11.80 -5.30 -2.87
N ASN A 275 -11.33 -4.23 -3.53
CA ASN A 275 -10.63 -4.31 -4.82
C ASN A 275 -9.12 -4.53 -4.61
N PRO A 276 -8.45 -5.41 -5.39
CA PRO A 276 -7.01 -5.63 -5.30
C PRO A 276 -6.18 -4.39 -5.64
N LYS A 277 -6.63 -3.55 -6.58
CA LYS A 277 -5.99 -2.27 -6.92
C LYS A 277 -5.97 -1.35 -5.71
N PHE A 278 -7.13 -1.20 -5.05
CA PHE A 278 -7.24 -0.37 -3.85
C PHE A 278 -6.34 -0.89 -2.72
N LEU A 279 -6.25 -2.21 -2.55
CA LEU A 279 -5.39 -2.85 -1.55
C LEU A 279 -3.91 -2.52 -1.77
N ILE A 280 -3.37 -2.82 -2.96
CA ILE A 280 -1.94 -2.60 -3.25
C ILE A 280 -1.58 -1.11 -3.30
N GLN A 281 -2.45 -0.27 -3.87
CA GLN A 281 -2.24 1.19 -3.91
C GLN A 281 -2.18 1.78 -2.51
N SER A 282 -3.08 1.36 -1.62
CA SER A 282 -3.07 1.81 -0.22
C SER A 282 -1.79 1.36 0.49
N TYR A 283 -1.34 0.13 0.25
CA TYR A 283 -0.12 -0.38 0.88
C TYR A 283 1.14 0.34 0.39
N ILE A 284 1.25 0.57 -0.92
CA ILE A 284 2.37 1.32 -1.52
C ILE A 284 2.44 2.73 -0.92
N PHE A 285 1.31 3.43 -0.79
CA PHE A 285 1.29 4.78 -0.21
C PHE A 285 1.63 4.78 1.29
N GLU A 286 1.33 3.71 2.00
CA GLU A 286 1.73 3.52 3.40
C GLU A 286 3.21 3.18 3.55
N TYR A 287 3.80 2.50 2.56
CA TYR A 287 5.20 2.08 2.55
C TYR A 287 6.16 3.16 2.05
N ILE A 288 5.76 3.95 1.05
CA ILE A 288 6.59 5.00 0.46
C ILE A 288 6.57 6.25 1.34
N ASP A 289 7.75 6.65 1.81
CA ASP A 289 7.94 7.70 2.81
C ASP A 289 8.52 9.01 2.24
N SER A 290 8.85 9.04 0.95
CA SER A 290 9.55 10.16 0.32
C SER A 290 9.19 10.32 -1.16
N VAL A 291 9.36 11.53 -1.69
CA VAL A 291 9.16 11.83 -3.12
C VAL A 291 10.13 11.02 -3.96
N GLU A 292 11.39 10.92 -3.53
CA GLU A 292 12.44 10.18 -4.24
C GLU A 292 12.09 8.70 -4.39
N MET A 293 11.63 8.07 -3.31
CA MET A 293 11.19 6.67 -3.33
C MET A 293 9.92 6.49 -4.19
N TYR A 294 9.02 7.48 -4.22
CA TYR A 294 7.86 7.48 -5.12
C TYR A 294 8.27 7.55 -6.59
N GLU A 295 9.22 8.43 -6.92
CA GLU A 295 9.76 8.52 -8.27
C GLU A 295 10.42 7.22 -8.73
N GLU A 296 11.20 6.59 -7.85
CA GLU A 296 11.82 5.29 -8.14
C GLU A 296 10.77 4.21 -8.37
N PHE A 297 9.75 4.12 -7.52
CA PHE A 297 8.63 3.21 -7.70
C PHE A 297 7.93 3.42 -9.05
N VAL A 298 7.62 4.66 -9.43
CA VAL A 298 6.97 4.91 -10.72
C VAL A 298 7.90 4.61 -11.91
N LYS A 299 9.20 4.90 -11.80
CA LYS A 299 10.18 4.48 -12.81
C LYS A 299 10.18 2.96 -12.98
N SER A 300 10.09 2.20 -11.89
CA SER A 300 9.95 0.74 -11.92
C SER A 300 8.67 0.29 -12.63
N VAL A 301 7.51 0.91 -12.32
CA VAL A 301 6.25 0.60 -13.01
C VAL A 301 6.35 0.90 -14.51
N TYR A 302 6.91 2.05 -14.88
CA TYR A 302 7.14 2.43 -16.26
C TYR A 302 8.02 1.41 -16.98
N ASP A 303 9.16 1.03 -16.39
CA ASP A 303 10.13 0.14 -17.03
C ASP A 303 9.56 -1.25 -17.27
N ILE A 304 8.92 -1.85 -16.26
CA ILE A 304 8.28 -3.17 -16.38
C ILE A 304 7.16 -3.09 -17.43
N LEU A 305 6.25 -2.12 -17.31
CA LEU A 305 5.12 -2.00 -18.23
C LEU A 305 5.58 -1.73 -19.67
N ASN A 306 6.59 -0.88 -19.85
CA ASN A 306 7.15 -0.55 -21.16
C ASN A 306 7.87 -1.73 -21.83
N GLU A 307 8.40 -2.65 -21.05
CA GLU A 307 9.04 -3.86 -21.56
C GLU A 307 8.01 -4.94 -21.96
N TYR A 308 6.95 -5.07 -21.16
CA TYR A 308 5.90 -6.08 -21.37
C TYR A 308 4.72 -5.58 -22.22
N LYS A 309 4.68 -4.30 -22.62
CA LYS A 309 3.68 -3.81 -23.58
C LYS A 309 3.88 -4.40 -25.00
N PRO A 310 2.82 -4.48 -25.82
CA PRO A 310 2.93 -4.92 -27.20
C PRO A 310 3.84 -4.03 -28.05
N THR A 311 4.65 -4.64 -28.92
CA THR A 311 5.54 -3.93 -29.86
C THR A 311 4.77 -3.10 -30.90
N ASN A 312 3.55 -3.53 -31.27
CA ASN A 312 2.70 -2.82 -32.23
C ASN A 312 1.57 -2.07 -31.50
N CYS A 313 1.91 -0.94 -30.86
CA CYS A 313 0.94 -0.11 -30.14
C CYS A 313 -0.19 0.44 -31.02
N GLY A 314 0.01 0.55 -32.34
CA GLY A 314 -0.98 1.09 -33.27
C GLY A 314 -2.09 0.12 -33.64
N ASN A 315 -1.84 -1.19 -33.55
CA ASN A 315 -2.78 -2.26 -33.88
C ASN A 315 -2.57 -3.46 -32.93
N PRO A 316 -3.00 -3.36 -31.65
CA PRO A 316 -2.90 -4.46 -30.70
C PRO A 316 -3.72 -5.67 -31.19
N THR A 317 -3.10 -6.85 -31.17
CA THR A 317 -3.66 -8.05 -31.78
C THR A 317 -4.48 -8.87 -30.81
N THR A 318 -4.14 -8.87 -29.51
CA THR A 318 -4.84 -9.62 -28.46
C THR A 318 -5.64 -8.72 -27.52
N ASN A 319 -6.54 -9.30 -26.73
CA ASN A 319 -7.25 -8.56 -25.67
C ASN A 319 -6.29 -8.12 -24.55
N ALA A 320 -5.30 -8.95 -24.22
CA ALA A 320 -4.23 -8.61 -23.28
C ALA A 320 -3.44 -7.38 -23.77
N ASP A 321 -3.04 -7.34 -25.04
CA ASP A 321 -2.34 -6.17 -25.62
C ASP A 321 -3.16 -4.88 -25.52
N LYS A 322 -4.47 -4.96 -25.80
CA LYS A 322 -5.38 -3.82 -25.68
C LYS A 322 -5.48 -3.34 -24.24
N HIS A 323 -5.60 -4.28 -23.30
CA HIS A 323 -5.69 -3.98 -21.87
C HIS A 323 -4.40 -3.34 -21.36
N THR A 324 -3.24 -3.92 -21.66
CA THR A 324 -1.92 -3.37 -21.29
C THR A 324 -1.72 -1.95 -21.82
N LEU A 325 -2.14 -1.67 -23.07
CA LEU A 325 -2.10 -0.30 -23.62
C LEU A 325 -3.11 0.63 -22.94
N ALA A 326 -4.30 0.15 -22.58
CA ALA A 326 -5.28 0.92 -21.85
C ALA A 326 -4.75 1.31 -20.47
N VAL A 327 -4.15 0.36 -19.73
CA VAL A 327 -3.47 0.61 -18.46
C VAL A 327 -2.36 1.64 -18.66
N PHE A 328 -1.47 1.47 -19.63
CA PHE A 328 -0.39 2.45 -19.90
C PHE A 328 -0.93 3.88 -20.06
N ASN A 329 -2.01 4.06 -20.83
CA ASN A 329 -2.63 5.38 -21.06
C ASN A 329 -3.42 5.90 -19.84
N GLN A 330 -3.89 5.02 -18.95
CA GLN A 330 -4.52 5.40 -17.68
C GLN A 330 -3.50 5.82 -16.63
N LEU A 331 -2.25 5.38 -16.77
CA LEU A 331 -1.16 5.69 -15.84
C LEU A 331 -0.34 6.91 -16.29
N PHE A 332 -0.12 7.07 -17.59
CA PHE A 332 0.81 8.05 -18.15
C PHE A 332 0.18 8.91 -19.25
N VAL A 333 0.55 10.19 -19.27
CA VAL A 333 0.09 11.17 -20.27
C VAL A 333 1.27 11.97 -20.84
N ASP A 334 1.14 12.45 -22.07
CA ASP A 334 2.17 13.26 -22.74
C ASP A 334 2.16 14.70 -22.20
N SER A 335 3.25 15.10 -21.56
CA SER A 335 3.40 16.44 -20.96
C SER A 335 3.26 17.59 -21.97
N ASN A 336 3.50 17.34 -23.26
CA ASN A 336 3.36 18.34 -24.32
C ASN A 336 1.90 18.53 -24.76
N LYS A 337 1.03 17.53 -24.56
CA LYS A 337 -0.41 17.64 -24.81
C LYS A 337 -1.14 18.34 -23.65
N GLU A 338 -0.50 18.47 -22.49
CA GLU A 338 -1.07 19.05 -21.27
C GLU A 338 -0.92 20.58 -21.13
N ALA A 339 -0.19 21.27 -22.00
CA ALA A 339 -0.06 22.73 -21.91
C ALA A 339 -1.41 23.47 -22.02
N SER A 340 -2.44 22.85 -22.60
CA SER A 340 -3.83 23.36 -22.61
C SER A 340 -4.72 22.82 -21.49
N VAL A 341 -4.29 21.79 -20.75
CA VAL A 341 -5.08 21.09 -19.71
C VAL A 341 -4.67 21.52 -18.30
N ARG A 342 -3.42 21.94 -18.07
CA ARG A 342 -2.92 22.37 -16.75
C ARG A 342 -3.78 23.44 -16.07
N THR A 343 -4.35 24.39 -16.83
CA THR A 343 -5.21 25.44 -16.27
C THR A 343 -6.61 24.93 -15.89
N SER A 344 -7.11 23.88 -16.55
CA SER A 344 -8.43 23.30 -16.25
C SER A 344 -8.34 22.16 -15.24
N SER A 345 -7.25 21.38 -15.23
CA SER A 345 -7.04 20.25 -14.31
C SER A 345 -6.74 20.71 -12.88
N TYR A 346 -5.91 21.75 -12.65
CA TYR A 346 -5.75 22.30 -11.30
C TYR A 346 -7.06 22.86 -10.75
N ILE A 347 -7.86 23.54 -11.58
CA ILE A 347 -9.16 24.09 -11.15
C ILE A 347 -10.19 22.98 -10.94
N TRP A 348 -10.16 21.89 -11.72
CA TRP A 348 -11.10 20.78 -11.60
C TRP A 348 -10.70 19.79 -10.50
N VAL A 349 -9.41 19.50 -10.33
CA VAL A 349 -8.85 18.80 -9.17
C VAL A 349 -9.13 19.62 -7.94
N LEU A 350 -8.82 20.93 -7.87
CA LEU A 350 -9.20 21.77 -6.71
C LEU A 350 -10.71 21.85 -6.50
N LEU A 351 -11.56 21.99 -7.53
CA LEU A 351 -13.02 22.08 -7.34
C LEU A 351 -13.64 20.73 -6.95
N LYS A 352 -13.14 19.62 -7.50
CA LYS A 352 -13.62 18.28 -7.18
C LYS A 352 -13.01 17.79 -5.88
N SER A 353 -11.73 18.03 -5.61
CA SER A 353 -11.07 17.75 -4.33
C SER A 353 -11.58 18.66 -3.23
N THR A 354 -11.87 19.94 -3.46
CA THR A 354 -12.50 20.77 -2.41
C THR A 354 -13.95 20.38 -2.19
N LYS A 355 -14.74 20.07 -3.22
CA LYS A 355 -16.12 19.60 -3.01
C LYS A 355 -16.17 18.21 -2.36
N LEU A 356 -15.33 17.28 -2.81
CA LEU A 356 -15.18 15.94 -2.26
C LEU A 356 -14.57 16.01 -0.84
N ALA A 357 -13.53 16.81 -0.60
CA ALA A 357 -12.93 17.00 0.72
C ALA A 357 -13.84 17.75 1.68
N ILE A 358 -14.62 18.74 1.24
CA ILE A 358 -15.65 19.40 2.06
C ILE A 358 -16.76 18.40 2.38
N GLU A 359 -17.18 17.56 1.43
CA GLU A 359 -18.17 16.50 1.68
C GLU A 359 -17.61 15.39 2.58
N MET A 360 -16.35 14.98 2.41
CA MET A 360 -15.63 14.00 3.25
C MET A 360 -15.38 14.53 4.66
N TYR A 361 -14.99 15.80 4.79
CA TYR A 361 -14.82 16.50 6.08
C TYR A 361 -16.16 16.63 6.81
N ASN A 362 -17.24 16.97 6.10
CA ASN A 362 -18.60 16.97 6.66
C ASN A 362 -19.07 15.56 7.06
N LYS A 363 -18.60 14.51 6.37
CA LYS A 363 -18.96 13.11 6.65
C LYS A 363 -18.12 12.46 7.74
N ARG A 364 -16.88 12.93 8.03
CA ARG A 364 -16.11 12.56 9.25
C ARG A 364 -16.94 12.71 10.52
N ARG A 365 -17.89 13.65 10.57
CA ARG A 365 -18.86 13.82 11.67
C ARG A 365 -20.00 12.78 11.71
N ASN A 366 -20.24 12.04 10.64
CA ASN A 366 -21.36 11.10 10.47
C ASN A 366 -20.94 9.62 10.30
N PHE A 367 -19.63 9.31 10.32
CA PHE A 367 -19.10 7.94 10.13
C PHE A 367 -19.12 7.06 11.41
N THR A 368 -19.82 7.47 12.47
CA THR A 368 -20.09 6.63 13.65
C THR A 368 -21.00 5.42 13.36
N ASP A 369 -21.43 5.22 12.12
CA ASP A 369 -22.36 4.17 11.71
C ASP A 369 -21.80 3.27 10.60
N PHE A 370 -20.55 2.79 10.73
CA PHE A 370 -20.06 1.67 9.90
C PHE A 370 -20.98 0.43 10.02
N CYS A 371 -21.69 0.28 11.15
CA CYS A 371 -22.72 -0.73 11.37
C CYS A 371 -23.98 -0.57 10.49
N LYS A 372 -24.21 0.57 9.83
CA LYS A 372 -25.36 0.76 8.92
C LYS A 372 -25.17 0.14 7.54
N PHE A 373 -23.95 -0.26 7.16
CA PHE A 373 -23.71 -0.95 5.88
C PHE A 373 -24.44 -2.31 5.78
N LYS A 374 -24.71 -2.98 6.92
CA LYS A 374 -25.53 -4.19 6.95
C LYS A 374 -27.04 -3.91 7.03
N ARG A 375 -27.43 -2.80 7.66
CA ARG A 375 -28.85 -2.46 7.91
C ARG A 375 -29.64 -2.15 6.63
N ALA A 376 -29.00 -1.58 5.60
CA ALA A 376 -29.64 -1.35 4.31
C ALA A 376 -30.00 -2.65 3.55
N LYS A 377 -29.26 -3.75 3.77
CA LYS A 377 -29.59 -5.07 3.21
C LYS A 377 -30.74 -5.74 3.96
N ASP A 378 -30.83 -5.54 5.27
CA ASP A 378 -31.86 -6.14 6.13
C ASP A 378 -33.20 -5.37 6.12
N GLU A 379 -33.20 -4.07 5.82
CA GLU A 379 -34.42 -3.26 5.63
C GLU A 379 -35.11 -3.56 4.29
N CYS A 380 -34.35 -3.87 3.22
CA CYS A 380 -34.91 -4.29 1.94
C CYS A 380 -35.50 -5.71 1.92
N LYS A 381 -35.09 -6.61 2.84
CA LYS A 381 -35.70 -7.95 2.99
C LYS A 381 -37.05 -7.94 3.74
N ASN A 382 -37.42 -6.83 4.38
CA ASN A 382 -38.60 -6.74 5.26
C ASN A 382 -39.66 -5.74 4.79
N THR A 383 -39.61 -5.28 3.54
CA THR A 383 -40.72 -4.49 2.98
C THR A 383 -41.69 -5.46 2.26
N PRO A 384 -42.95 -5.60 2.72
CA PRO A 384 -43.93 -6.41 2.00
C PRO A 384 -44.19 -5.79 0.63
N LEU A 385 -44.36 -6.65 -0.39
CA LEU A 385 -44.82 -6.32 -1.75
C LEU A 385 -46.05 -5.41 -1.78
#